data_AF-A0A3R7K8T3-F1
#
_entry.id   AF-A0A3R7K8T3-F1
#
_cell.length_a   1.000
_cell.length_b   1.000
_cell.length_c   1.000
_cell.angle_alpha   90.00
_cell.angle_beta   90.00
_cell.angle_gamma   90.00
#
_symmetry.space_group_name_H-M   'P 1'
#
loop_
_entity.id
_entity.type
_entity.pdbx_description
1 polymer ?
#
loop_
_entity_poly.entity_id
_entity_poly.type
_entity_poly.pdbx_seq_one_letter_code
_entity_poly.pdbx_strand_id
1 'polypeptide(L)'
;MSRITSALLCAASASRAALVASELQKLVPVLIPLLDPPVVRGEVSAAHLIAITGHTSRRNDVHQPDCPVLRQLLPLTALADHSAFLKRPCRSCLKRRIHFLSSEHFCMNLEEKCSQGGVNVPAEWESIVATQFGSVVCLMEEFVMYAKNRREPGWTWLVYDKERSESHRLVVVNFPSNRVPLELGLWPLAVINMTESRLLSAIVAKATTTVVESPPAPWSRAARNTFVAATVTSTVAGTTATTANTVGDLGKDLSSIRAQIAQEAVLAMNWEFVLQQWRQAESYYTSVERENKICVHRTKMEREAALAAMSKLRDSGATILTSDTVEITVAGGNTAAKKASQDQTVSTQTTQENGKEQKEETEGAVGAADQDPHCVQLEDGTWQYTYQNGAVTLLRPDGTRVFKKSELNITIFADGSTLYEYPNNTSILDRVDGVRVTTFADGTKKEELYK
;
A
#
# COMPACT_ATOMS: atom_id res chain seq x y z
N MET A 1 -8.51 36.57 -15.20
CA MET A 1 -8.67 35.52 -16.23
C MET A 1 -8.45 34.09 -15.71
N SER A 2 -7.72 33.86 -14.60
CA SER A 2 -7.61 32.55 -13.92
C SER A 2 -8.96 31.91 -13.51
N ARG A 3 -10.02 32.70 -13.31
CA ARG A 3 -11.36 32.20 -12.98
C ARG A 3 -12.07 31.43 -14.10
N ILE A 4 -11.76 31.71 -15.37
CA ILE A 4 -12.48 31.10 -16.52
C ILE A 4 -11.92 29.69 -16.82
N THR A 5 -10.61 29.51 -16.71
CA THR A 5 -9.96 28.19 -16.84
C THR A 5 -10.33 27.27 -15.68
N SER A 6 -10.42 27.81 -14.46
CA SER A 6 -10.90 27.04 -13.29
C SER A 6 -12.33 26.51 -13.49
N ALA A 7 -13.25 27.34 -14.00
CA ALA A 7 -14.64 26.95 -14.24
C ALA A 7 -14.80 25.81 -15.27
N LEU A 8 -14.03 25.82 -16.36
CA LEU A 8 -14.06 24.76 -17.38
C LEU A 8 -13.50 23.43 -16.86
N LEU A 9 -12.44 23.50 -16.04
CA LEU A 9 -11.87 22.32 -15.37
C LEU A 9 -12.84 21.73 -14.35
N CYS A 10 -13.53 22.56 -13.56
CA CYS A 10 -14.57 22.12 -12.63
C CYS A 10 -15.77 21.49 -13.34
N ALA A 11 -16.17 22.01 -14.51
CA ALA A 11 -17.28 21.43 -15.28
C ALA A 11 -16.94 20.05 -15.86
N ALA A 12 -15.72 19.86 -16.37
CA ALA A 12 -15.26 18.58 -16.89
C ALA A 12 -15.09 17.52 -15.77
N SER A 13 -14.56 17.91 -14.61
CA SER A 13 -14.45 17.01 -13.45
C SER A 13 -15.83 16.64 -12.89
N ALA A 14 -16.76 17.59 -12.79
CA ALA A 14 -18.13 17.33 -12.36
C ALA A 14 -18.88 16.37 -13.31
N SER A 15 -18.72 16.54 -14.63
CA SER A 15 -19.31 15.63 -15.62
C SER A 15 -18.76 14.21 -15.48
N ARG A 16 -17.43 14.06 -15.28
CA ARG A 16 -16.79 12.76 -15.06
C ARG A 16 -17.26 12.11 -13.75
N ALA A 17 -17.34 12.88 -12.65
CA ALA A 17 -17.83 12.40 -11.37
C ALA A 17 -19.28 11.88 -11.48
N ALA A 18 -20.15 12.58 -12.22
CA ALA A 18 -21.53 12.14 -12.47
C ALA A 18 -21.60 10.82 -13.25
N LEU A 19 -20.76 10.64 -14.28
CA LEU A 19 -20.68 9.39 -15.04
C LEU A 19 -20.23 8.22 -14.16
N VAL A 20 -19.18 8.43 -13.36
CA VAL A 20 -18.66 7.42 -12.43
C VAL A 20 -19.73 7.03 -11.40
N ALA A 21 -20.43 8.01 -10.83
CA ALA A 21 -21.52 7.77 -9.89
C ALA A 21 -22.67 6.96 -10.52
N SER A 22 -23.07 7.30 -11.74
CA SER A 22 -24.11 6.56 -12.48
C SER A 22 -23.70 5.10 -12.75
N GLU A 23 -22.44 4.85 -13.10
CA GLU A 23 -21.94 3.50 -13.33
C GLU A 23 -21.89 2.69 -12.03
N LEU A 24 -21.40 3.28 -10.93
CA LEU A 24 -21.40 2.66 -9.61
C LEU A 24 -22.83 2.31 -9.15
N GLN A 25 -23.80 3.18 -9.41
CA GLN A 25 -25.21 2.93 -9.07
C GLN A 25 -25.77 1.66 -9.74
N LYS A 26 -25.28 1.31 -10.93
CA LYS A 26 -25.64 0.07 -11.64
C LYS A 26 -24.87 -1.14 -11.12
N LEU A 27 -23.57 -1.00 -10.84
CA LEU A 27 -22.68 -2.11 -10.53
C LEU A 27 -22.70 -2.55 -9.06
N VAL A 28 -22.82 -1.61 -8.12
CA VAL A 28 -22.77 -1.89 -6.67
C VAL A 28 -23.88 -2.84 -6.20
N PRO A 29 -25.15 -2.71 -6.64
CA PRO A 29 -26.20 -3.65 -6.25
C PRO A 29 -25.93 -5.10 -6.69
N VAL A 30 -25.16 -5.28 -7.77
CA VAL A 30 -24.75 -6.60 -8.27
C VAL A 30 -23.59 -7.18 -7.47
N LEU A 31 -22.71 -6.31 -6.93
CA LEU A 31 -21.58 -6.73 -6.09
C LEU A 31 -22.00 -7.14 -4.69
N ILE A 32 -22.91 -6.39 -4.03
CA ILE A 32 -23.24 -6.58 -2.61
C ILE A 32 -23.59 -8.04 -2.26
N PRO A 33 -24.43 -8.76 -3.02
CA PRO A 33 -24.76 -10.17 -2.73
C PRO A 33 -23.58 -11.14 -2.88
N LEU A 34 -22.50 -10.71 -3.54
CA LEU A 34 -21.30 -11.51 -3.82
C LEU A 34 -20.16 -11.20 -2.84
N LEU A 35 -20.38 -10.32 -1.86
CA LEU A 35 -19.40 -10.01 -0.83
C LEU A 35 -19.44 -11.07 0.28
N ASP A 36 -18.25 -11.39 0.78
CA ASP A 36 -18.07 -12.30 1.90
C ASP A 36 -17.05 -11.66 2.86
N PRO A 37 -17.45 -11.23 4.06
CA PRO A 37 -18.81 -11.33 4.63
C PRO A 37 -19.84 -10.45 3.91
N PRO A 38 -21.14 -10.80 3.94
CA PRO A 38 -22.19 -10.00 3.34
C PRO A 38 -22.31 -8.66 4.06
N VAL A 39 -22.31 -7.57 3.29
CA VAL A 39 -22.58 -6.22 3.81
C VAL A 39 -24.09 -6.01 3.84
N VAL A 40 -24.62 -5.51 4.97
CA VAL A 40 -26.05 -5.17 5.10
C VAL A 40 -26.42 -4.15 4.01
N ARG A 41 -27.55 -4.35 3.33
CA ARG A 41 -28.04 -3.41 2.31
C ARG A 41 -28.25 -2.04 2.97
N GLY A 42 -27.41 -1.07 2.59
CA GLY A 42 -27.41 0.30 3.10
C GLY A 42 -26.55 1.19 2.21
N GLU A 43 -26.38 2.45 2.60
CA GLU A 43 -25.51 3.38 1.89
C GLU A 43 -24.04 2.94 2.03
N VAL A 44 -23.41 2.56 0.91
CA VAL A 44 -22.01 2.15 0.89
C VAL A 44 -21.15 3.31 0.37
N SER A 45 -20.23 3.79 1.20
CA SER A 45 -19.28 4.83 0.80
C SER A 45 -18.23 4.29 -0.17
N ALA A 46 -17.65 5.19 -1.00
CA ALA A 46 -16.56 4.84 -1.90
C ALA A 46 -15.35 4.24 -1.15
N ALA A 47 -15.01 4.77 0.04
CA ALA A 47 -13.93 4.25 0.88
C ALA A 47 -14.16 2.79 1.31
N HIS A 48 -15.40 2.44 1.69
CA HIS A 48 -15.74 1.05 2.01
C HIS A 48 -15.65 0.14 0.77
N LEU A 49 -16.14 0.60 -0.38
CA LEU A 49 -16.03 -0.15 -1.63
C LEU A 49 -14.57 -0.41 -2.01
N ILE A 50 -13.70 0.59 -1.87
CA ILE A 50 -12.25 0.48 -2.10
C ILE A 50 -11.65 -0.60 -1.20
N ALA A 51 -11.90 -0.52 0.12
CA ALA A 51 -11.35 -1.48 1.08
C ALA A 51 -11.81 -2.92 0.79
N ILE A 52 -13.08 -3.10 0.43
CA ILE A 52 -13.68 -4.40 0.12
C ILE A 52 -13.14 -4.98 -1.20
N THR A 53 -12.81 -4.13 -2.17
CA THR A 53 -12.42 -4.54 -3.52
C THR A 53 -10.91 -4.49 -3.80
N GLY A 54 -10.12 -3.89 -2.91
CA GLY A 54 -8.69 -3.63 -3.12
C GLY A 54 -7.82 -4.90 -3.21
N HIS A 55 -8.19 -5.95 -2.48
CA HIS A 55 -7.44 -7.22 -2.50
C HIS A 55 -8.29 -8.32 -3.14
N THR A 56 -7.93 -8.71 -4.37
CA THR A 56 -8.51 -9.88 -5.03
C THR A 56 -7.63 -11.08 -4.78
N SER A 57 -8.14 -12.07 -4.04
CA SER A 57 -7.42 -13.32 -3.83
C SER A 57 -7.53 -14.17 -5.09
N ARG A 58 -6.39 -14.57 -5.68
CA ARG A 58 -6.37 -15.46 -6.85
C ARG A 58 -7.05 -16.81 -6.57
N ARG A 59 -7.18 -17.22 -5.30
CA ARG A 59 -7.87 -18.46 -4.93
C ARG A 59 -9.40 -18.31 -4.87
N ASN A 60 -9.90 -17.14 -4.47
CA ASN A 60 -11.34 -16.93 -4.22
C ASN A 60 -12.04 -16.09 -5.30
N ASP A 61 -11.27 -15.36 -6.13
CA ASP A 61 -11.77 -14.52 -7.21
C ASP A 61 -11.27 -15.03 -8.57
N VAL A 62 -11.47 -16.32 -8.83
CA VAL A 62 -11.13 -16.93 -10.13
C VAL A 62 -12.12 -16.46 -11.20
N HIS A 63 -11.61 -16.21 -12.41
CA HIS A 63 -12.49 -15.94 -13.55
C HIS A 63 -13.34 -17.17 -13.87
N GLN A 64 -14.61 -16.96 -14.17
CA GLN A 64 -15.46 -18.03 -14.68
C GLN A 64 -14.91 -18.52 -16.04
N PRO A 65 -15.02 -19.82 -16.38
CA PRO A 65 -14.46 -20.37 -17.64
C PRO A 65 -14.90 -19.62 -18.91
N ASP A 66 -16.12 -19.09 -18.91
CA ASP A 66 -16.71 -18.31 -20.00
C ASP A 66 -16.69 -16.79 -19.74
N CYS A 67 -15.71 -16.29 -18.99
CA CYS A 67 -15.61 -14.86 -18.70
C CYS A 67 -15.47 -14.02 -20.00
N PRO A 68 -16.45 -13.16 -20.33
CA PRO A 68 -16.44 -12.42 -21.60
C PRO A 68 -15.33 -11.37 -21.65
N VAL A 69 -14.89 -10.87 -20.49
CA VAL A 69 -13.77 -9.93 -20.39
C VAL A 69 -12.45 -10.62 -20.69
N LEU A 70 -12.24 -11.82 -20.14
CA LEU A 70 -11.01 -12.58 -20.36
C LEU A 70 -10.88 -13.02 -21.82
N ARG A 71 -12.01 -13.33 -22.48
CA ARG A 71 -12.09 -13.61 -23.92
C ARG A 71 -12.10 -12.36 -24.81
N GLN A 72 -11.95 -11.16 -24.23
CA GLN A 72 -11.96 -9.88 -24.94
C GLN A 72 -13.25 -9.58 -25.73
N LEU A 73 -14.35 -10.26 -25.41
CA LEU A 73 -15.66 -10.05 -26.03
C LEU A 73 -16.42 -8.86 -25.41
N LEU A 74 -16.07 -8.49 -24.18
CA LEU A 74 -16.67 -7.38 -23.45
C LEU A 74 -15.60 -6.55 -22.75
N PRO A 75 -15.40 -5.26 -23.09
CA PRO A 75 -14.44 -4.42 -22.38
C PRO A 75 -14.89 -4.13 -20.95
N LEU A 76 -13.93 -3.94 -20.04
CA LEU A 76 -14.19 -3.65 -18.61
C LEU A 76 -15.01 -2.38 -18.38
N THR A 77 -14.94 -1.42 -19.31
CA THR A 77 -15.67 -0.14 -19.24
C THR A 77 -17.14 -0.26 -19.65
N ALA A 78 -17.54 -1.35 -20.31
CA ALA A 78 -18.91 -1.56 -20.77
C ALA A 78 -19.72 -2.52 -19.88
N LEU A 79 -19.18 -2.93 -18.72
CA LEU A 79 -19.82 -3.91 -17.84
C LEU A 79 -21.19 -3.44 -17.34
N ALA A 80 -21.33 -2.15 -17.04
CA ALA A 80 -22.54 -1.58 -16.46
C ALA A 80 -23.74 -1.56 -17.42
N ASP A 81 -23.48 -1.58 -18.73
CA ASP A 81 -24.54 -1.54 -19.74
C ASP A 81 -24.83 -2.94 -20.33
N HIS A 82 -24.02 -3.94 -19.97
CA HIS A 82 -24.17 -5.31 -20.48
C HIS A 82 -25.08 -6.16 -19.58
N SER A 83 -26.37 -6.18 -19.89
CA SER A 83 -27.41 -6.84 -19.09
C SER A 83 -27.15 -8.33 -18.78
N ALA A 84 -26.60 -9.10 -19.73
CA ALA A 84 -26.27 -10.50 -19.51
C ALA A 84 -25.11 -10.69 -18.51
N PHE A 85 -24.18 -9.73 -18.45
CA PHE A 85 -23.09 -9.77 -17.46
C PHE A 85 -23.64 -9.46 -16.07
N LEU A 86 -24.53 -8.46 -15.94
CA LEU A 86 -25.13 -8.11 -14.64
C LEU A 86 -25.96 -9.26 -14.04
N LYS A 87 -26.56 -10.12 -14.87
CA LYS A 87 -27.27 -11.32 -14.41
C LYS A 87 -26.34 -12.42 -13.90
N ARG A 88 -25.14 -12.55 -14.48
CA ARG A 88 -24.14 -13.58 -14.14
C ARG A 88 -22.74 -12.97 -14.15
N PRO A 89 -22.42 -12.14 -13.15
CA PRO A 89 -21.19 -11.37 -13.16
C PRO A 89 -19.98 -12.26 -12.87
N CYS A 90 -18.87 -11.98 -13.56
CA CYS A 90 -17.58 -12.48 -13.12
C CYS A 90 -17.09 -11.62 -11.95
N ARG A 91 -17.01 -12.22 -10.75
CA ARG A 91 -16.66 -11.52 -9.49
C ARG A 91 -15.36 -10.72 -9.59
N SER A 92 -14.31 -11.30 -10.17
CA SER A 92 -13.01 -10.63 -10.37
C SER A 92 -13.12 -9.38 -11.25
N CYS A 93 -13.79 -9.48 -12.40
CA CYS A 93 -13.99 -8.34 -13.30
C CYS A 93 -14.85 -7.24 -12.66
N LEU A 94 -15.93 -7.64 -11.98
CA LEU A 94 -16.84 -6.72 -11.30
C LEU A 94 -16.12 -5.97 -10.18
N LYS A 95 -15.41 -6.68 -9.30
CA LYS A 95 -14.58 -6.09 -8.23
C LYS A 95 -13.57 -5.11 -8.81
N ARG A 96 -12.83 -5.50 -9.86
CA ARG A 96 -11.83 -4.64 -10.50
C ARG A 96 -12.42 -3.35 -11.05
N ARG A 97 -13.58 -3.41 -11.72
CA ARG A 97 -14.22 -2.21 -12.27
C ARG A 97 -14.78 -1.31 -11.17
N ILE A 98 -15.45 -1.88 -10.17
CA ILE A 98 -15.98 -1.11 -9.04
C ILE A 98 -14.85 -0.47 -8.24
N HIS A 99 -13.74 -1.19 -8.02
CA HIS A 99 -12.57 -0.66 -7.36
C HIS A 99 -12.04 0.57 -8.09
N PHE A 100 -11.82 0.46 -9.41
CA PHE A 100 -11.35 1.57 -10.23
C PHE A 100 -12.27 2.81 -10.12
N LEU A 101 -13.58 2.61 -10.28
CA LEU A 101 -14.56 3.69 -10.24
C LEU A 101 -14.67 4.32 -8.86
N SER A 102 -14.65 3.50 -7.80
CA SER A 102 -14.74 3.97 -6.43
C SER A 102 -13.50 4.78 -6.05
N SER A 103 -12.31 4.31 -6.43
CA SER A 103 -11.07 5.04 -6.22
C SER A 103 -11.03 6.36 -6.99
N GLU A 104 -11.49 6.37 -8.25
CA GLU A 104 -11.57 7.59 -9.05
C GLU A 104 -12.55 8.61 -8.47
N HIS A 105 -13.76 8.18 -8.11
CA HIS A 105 -14.75 9.03 -7.44
C HIS A 105 -14.21 9.58 -6.10
N PHE A 106 -13.52 8.73 -5.33
CA PHE A 106 -12.89 9.12 -4.08
C PHE A 106 -11.84 10.21 -4.28
N CYS A 107 -10.92 10.04 -5.26
CA CYS A 107 -9.90 11.03 -5.57
C CYS A 107 -10.51 12.38 -5.97
N MET A 108 -11.50 12.38 -6.89
CA MET A 108 -12.12 13.62 -7.37
C MET A 108 -12.86 14.36 -6.24
N ASN A 109 -13.63 13.64 -5.40
CA ASN A 109 -14.33 14.23 -4.27
C ASN A 109 -13.36 14.82 -3.24
N LEU A 110 -12.26 14.12 -2.96
CA LEU A 110 -11.24 14.61 -2.03
C LEU A 110 -10.50 15.83 -2.59
N GLU A 111 -10.10 15.80 -3.86
CA GLU A 111 -9.49 16.95 -4.55
C GLU A 111 -10.39 18.20 -4.47
N GLU A 112 -11.69 18.02 -4.70
CA GLU A 112 -12.66 19.11 -4.64
C GLU A 112 -12.70 19.72 -3.23
N LYS A 113 -12.83 18.90 -2.18
CA LYS A 113 -12.82 19.36 -0.78
C LYS A 113 -11.51 20.04 -0.38
N CYS A 114 -10.39 19.49 -0.86
CA CYS A 114 -9.07 20.07 -0.69
C CYS A 114 -8.94 21.43 -1.40
N SER A 115 -9.71 21.71 -2.45
CA SER A 115 -9.58 22.94 -3.24
C SER A 115 -10.62 24.03 -2.89
N GLN A 116 -11.55 23.75 -1.97
CA GLN A 116 -12.66 24.65 -1.60
C GLN A 116 -12.28 25.72 -0.55
N GLY A 117 -11.01 25.81 -0.13
CA GLY A 117 -10.56 26.62 1.00
C GLY A 117 -9.87 27.94 0.66
N GLY A 118 -9.66 28.75 1.69
CA GLY A 118 -8.82 29.95 1.64
C GLY A 118 -7.37 29.67 2.05
N VAL A 119 -6.50 30.66 1.86
CA VAL A 119 -5.04 30.59 2.11
C VAL A 119 -4.69 30.44 3.61
N ASN A 120 -5.66 30.53 4.51
CA ASN A 120 -5.41 30.54 5.95
C ASN A 120 -5.05 29.15 6.45
N VAL A 121 -3.90 29.06 7.12
CA VAL A 121 -3.43 27.85 7.78
C VAL A 121 -3.84 27.92 9.25
N PRO A 122 -4.58 26.92 9.79
CA PRO A 122 -4.95 26.93 11.19
C PRO A 122 -3.72 26.76 12.09
N ALA A 123 -3.62 27.52 13.19
CA ALA A 123 -2.46 27.50 14.09
C ALA A 123 -2.14 26.10 14.65
N GLU A 124 -3.16 25.27 14.89
CA GLU A 124 -2.97 23.87 15.31
C GLU A 124 -2.27 23.05 14.23
N TRP A 125 -2.66 23.24 12.97
CA TRP A 125 -1.99 22.59 11.85
C TRP A 125 -0.55 23.07 11.69
N GLU A 126 -0.30 24.38 11.85
CA GLU A 126 1.06 24.93 11.85
C GLU A 126 1.95 24.27 12.91
N SER A 127 1.43 24.07 14.12
CA SER A 127 2.15 23.39 15.22
C SER A 127 2.48 21.93 14.91
N ILE A 128 1.50 21.18 14.39
CA ILE A 128 1.68 19.78 13.98
C ILE A 128 2.78 19.68 12.92
N VAL A 129 2.69 20.53 11.88
CA VAL A 129 3.65 20.53 10.78
C VAL A 129 5.02 21.02 11.23
N ALA A 130 5.11 22.01 12.10
CA ALA A 130 6.37 22.51 12.64
C ALA A 130 7.14 21.42 13.40
N THR A 131 6.43 20.52 14.09
CA THR A 131 7.05 19.41 14.81
C THR A 131 7.78 18.43 13.89
N GLN A 132 7.25 18.20 12.68
CA GLN A 132 7.81 17.21 11.75
C GLN A 132 8.69 17.82 10.64
N PHE A 133 8.23 18.91 10.02
CA PHE A 133 8.88 19.54 8.85
C PHE A 133 9.55 20.88 9.20
N GLY A 134 9.47 21.33 10.46
CA GLY A 134 10.00 22.62 10.92
C GLY A 134 9.12 23.82 10.56
N SER A 135 8.48 23.81 9.39
CA SER A 135 7.52 24.84 8.99
C SER A 135 6.52 24.33 7.95
N VAL A 136 5.40 25.05 7.80
CA VAL A 136 4.42 24.78 6.74
C VAL A 136 5.01 24.98 5.34
N VAL A 137 5.93 25.93 5.18
CA VAL A 137 6.61 26.17 3.91
C VAL A 137 7.43 24.94 3.51
N CYS A 138 8.16 24.32 4.44
CA CYS A 138 8.92 23.10 4.18
C CYS A 138 8.00 21.94 3.73
N LEU A 139 6.84 21.77 4.40
CA LEU A 139 5.85 20.78 3.98
C LEU A 139 5.33 21.06 2.56
N MET A 140 5.02 22.31 2.25
CA MET A 140 4.53 22.71 0.93
C MET A 140 5.59 22.43 -0.15
N GLU A 141 6.86 22.74 0.12
CA GLU A 141 7.98 22.46 -0.78
C GLU A 141 8.15 20.96 -1.01
N GLU A 142 8.06 20.15 0.04
CA GLU A 142 8.12 18.70 -0.07
C GLU A 142 6.94 18.16 -0.89
N PHE A 143 5.72 18.62 -0.62
CA PHE A 143 4.53 18.18 -1.34
C PHE A 143 4.60 18.50 -2.84
N VAL A 144 5.09 19.70 -3.17
CA VAL A 144 5.37 20.11 -4.56
C VAL A 144 6.50 19.27 -5.17
N MET A 145 7.56 18.99 -4.41
CA MET A 145 8.69 18.19 -4.87
C MET A 145 8.26 16.78 -5.26
N TYR A 146 7.46 16.12 -4.43
CA TYR A 146 6.89 14.81 -4.75
C TYR A 146 5.93 14.88 -5.95
N ALA A 147 5.07 15.90 -6.02
CA ALA A 147 4.08 16.03 -7.09
C ALA A 147 4.72 16.28 -8.48
N LYS A 148 5.79 17.07 -8.56
CA LYS A 148 6.47 17.34 -9.84
C LYS A 148 7.37 16.18 -10.29
N ASN A 149 8.00 15.46 -9.35
CA ASN A 149 8.97 14.40 -9.62
C ASN A 149 8.32 13.01 -9.59
N ARG A 150 7.44 12.75 -10.55
CA ARG A 150 6.69 11.49 -10.63
C ARG A 150 7.19 10.58 -11.75
N ARG A 151 7.21 9.27 -11.46
CA ARG A 151 7.43 8.23 -12.47
C ARG A 151 6.23 8.09 -13.41
N GLU A 152 5.01 8.15 -12.87
CA GLU A 152 3.76 7.99 -13.61
C GLU A 152 2.72 9.06 -13.23
N PRO A 153 1.90 9.54 -14.18
CA PRO A 153 0.75 10.39 -13.90
C PRO A 153 -0.23 9.73 -12.91
N GLY A 154 -0.86 10.54 -12.06
CA GLY A 154 -1.75 10.05 -11.02
C GLY A 154 -1.95 11.07 -9.90
N TRP A 155 -1.99 10.60 -8.65
CA TRP A 155 -2.33 11.43 -7.49
C TRP A 155 -1.19 11.46 -6.47
N THR A 156 -0.87 12.64 -5.96
CA THR A 156 0.14 12.83 -4.90
C THR A 156 -0.61 13.11 -3.62
N TRP A 157 -0.33 12.37 -2.56
CA TRP A 157 -1.11 12.36 -1.35
C TRP A 157 -0.28 12.81 -0.16
N LEU A 158 -0.92 13.56 0.73
CA LEU A 158 -0.49 13.71 2.12
C LEU A 158 -1.36 12.77 2.95
N VAL A 159 -0.73 11.89 3.73
CA VAL A 159 -1.42 10.86 4.51
C VAL A 159 -0.97 10.88 5.97
N TYR A 160 -1.82 10.36 6.85
CA TYR A 160 -1.51 10.02 8.22
C TYR A 160 -1.19 8.53 8.31
N ASP A 161 -0.05 8.22 8.91
CA ASP A 161 0.43 6.86 9.16
C ASP A 161 0.57 6.63 10.67
N LYS A 162 -0.27 5.76 11.24
CA LYS A 162 -0.27 5.44 12.67
C LYS A 162 0.93 4.59 13.08
N GLU A 163 1.52 3.84 12.16
CA GLU A 163 2.63 2.91 12.46
C GLU A 163 3.94 3.65 12.72
N ARG A 164 4.03 4.92 12.31
CA ARG A 164 5.19 5.77 12.55
C ARG A 164 5.17 6.42 13.93
N SER A 165 6.35 6.84 14.37
CA SER A 165 6.51 7.67 15.58
C SER A 165 5.71 8.96 15.44
N GLU A 166 5.35 9.56 16.57
CA GLU A 166 4.49 10.75 16.59
C GLU A 166 5.05 11.91 15.76
N SER A 167 6.38 12.06 15.77
CA SER A 167 7.13 13.04 14.99
C SER A 167 7.15 12.80 13.48
N HIS A 168 6.68 11.65 12.99
CA HIS A 168 6.79 11.25 11.58
C HIS A 168 5.47 10.69 10.99
N ARG A 169 4.33 11.03 11.59
CA ARG A 169 3.01 10.54 11.17
C ARG A 169 2.54 11.09 9.82
N LEU A 170 3.01 12.27 9.41
CA LEU A 170 2.68 12.84 8.11
C LEU A 170 3.59 12.25 7.03
N VAL A 171 3.03 11.72 5.95
CA VAL A 171 3.84 11.16 4.86
C VAL A 171 3.32 11.67 3.52
N VAL A 172 4.23 12.09 2.65
CA VAL A 172 3.92 12.41 1.26
C VAL A 172 4.19 11.19 0.39
N VAL A 173 3.19 10.72 -0.35
CA VAL A 173 3.29 9.52 -1.18
C VAL A 173 2.69 9.74 -2.57
N ASN A 174 3.37 9.21 -3.58
CA ASN A 174 2.90 9.23 -4.97
C ASN A 174 2.28 7.90 -5.33
N PHE A 175 0.99 7.88 -5.63
CA PHE A 175 0.32 6.69 -6.15
C PHE A 175 0.14 6.78 -7.68
N PRO A 176 0.46 5.71 -8.42
CA PRO A 176 0.26 5.66 -9.87
C PRO A 176 -1.23 5.54 -10.21
N SER A 177 -1.61 6.10 -11.36
CA SER A 177 -2.98 6.01 -11.88
C SER A 177 -4.02 6.50 -10.85
N ASN A 178 -5.00 5.67 -10.49
CA ASN A 178 -6.05 5.96 -9.53
C ASN A 178 -5.96 5.10 -8.26
N ARG A 179 -4.78 4.55 -7.93
CA ARG A 179 -4.59 3.86 -6.65
C ARG A 179 -4.71 4.84 -5.49
N VAL A 180 -5.22 4.34 -4.37
CA VAL A 180 -5.53 5.17 -3.20
C VAL A 180 -4.80 4.66 -1.95
N PRO A 181 -4.42 5.57 -1.01
CA PRO A 181 -3.69 5.18 0.20
C PRO A 181 -4.44 4.19 1.11
N LEU A 182 -5.77 4.18 1.03
CA LEU A 182 -6.63 3.27 1.79
C LEU A 182 -6.32 1.79 1.52
N GLU A 183 -5.79 1.45 0.34
CA GLU A 183 -5.34 0.09 0.02
C GLU A 183 -4.18 -0.38 0.92
N LEU A 184 -3.36 0.57 1.40
CA LEU A 184 -2.23 0.31 2.29
C LEU A 184 -2.56 0.56 3.76
N GLY A 185 -3.83 0.82 4.11
CA GLY A 185 -4.22 1.17 5.48
C GLY A 185 -3.79 2.58 5.92
N LEU A 186 -3.36 3.43 4.98
CA LEU A 186 -2.97 4.82 5.24
C LEU A 186 -4.19 5.73 5.20
N TRP A 187 -4.26 6.70 6.12
CA TRP A 187 -5.39 7.61 6.20
C TRP A 187 -5.14 8.86 5.32
N PRO A 188 -5.94 9.10 4.26
CA PRO A 188 -5.73 10.22 3.35
C PRO A 188 -6.13 11.55 4.00
N LEU A 189 -5.25 12.55 3.93
CA LEU A 189 -5.48 13.90 4.46
C LEU A 189 -5.71 14.91 3.34
N ALA A 190 -4.81 14.92 2.34
CA ALA A 190 -4.86 15.84 1.22
C ALA A 190 -4.39 15.16 -0.07
N VAL A 191 -4.75 15.75 -1.22
CA VAL A 191 -4.38 15.20 -2.53
C VAL A 191 -4.10 16.31 -3.55
N ILE A 192 -3.14 16.06 -4.44
CA ILE A 192 -2.82 16.86 -5.62
C ILE A 192 -3.05 16.00 -6.87
N ASN A 193 -3.83 16.53 -7.80
CA ASN A 193 -4.12 15.87 -9.08
C ASN A 193 -3.02 16.15 -10.10
N MET A 194 -2.23 15.12 -10.40
CA MET A 194 -1.20 15.12 -11.45
C MET A 194 -1.53 14.13 -12.57
N THR A 195 -2.83 13.92 -12.83
CA THR A 195 -3.30 13.05 -13.92
C THR A 195 -3.02 13.66 -15.29
N GLU A 196 -2.95 12.81 -16.32
CA GLU A 196 -2.73 13.27 -17.70
C GLU A 196 -3.78 14.27 -18.16
N SER A 197 -5.05 14.08 -17.79
CA SER A 197 -6.12 15.04 -18.11
C SER A 197 -5.86 16.43 -17.54
N ARG A 198 -5.31 16.52 -16.32
CA ARG A 198 -4.96 17.81 -15.69
C ARG A 198 -3.77 18.45 -16.40
N LEU A 199 -2.74 17.67 -16.70
CA LEU A 199 -1.57 18.14 -17.44
C LEU A 199 -1.94 18.64 -18.85
N LEU A 200 -2.74 17.87 -19.60
CA LEU A 200 -3.19 18.24 -20.95
C LEU A 200 -4.01 19.53 -20.93
N SER A 201 -4.92 19.67 -19.96
CA SER A 201 -5.72 20.89 -19.81
C SER A 201 -4.84 22.11 -19.55
N ALA A 202 -3.79 21.98 -18.73
CA ALA A 202 -2.84 23.05 -18.47
C ALA A 202 -1.97 23.39 -19.69
N ILE A 203 -1.52 22.38 -20.45
CA ILE A 203 -0.79 22.56 -21.71
C ILE A 203 -1.64 23.35 -22.71
N VAL A 204 -2.90 22.95 -22.90
CA VAL A 204 -3.84 23.65 -23.80
C VAL A 204 -4.09 25.08 -23.33
N ALA A 205 -4.28 25.30 -22.02
CA ALA A 205 -4.45 26.64 -21.47
C ALA A 205 -3.23 27.54 -21.74
N LYS A 206 -2.01 27.01 -21.60
CA LYS A 206 -0.74 27.72 -21.84
C LYS A 206 -0.51 28.01 -23.33
N ALA A 207 -0.83 27.05 -24.20
CA ALA A 207 -0.77 27.24 -25.65
C ALA A 207 -1.74 28.33 -26.13
N THR A 208 -2.93 28.41 -25.50
CA THR A 208 -3.92 29.45 -25.84
C THR A 208 -3.50 30.84 -25.35
N THR A 209 -2.70 30.94 -24.29
CA THR A 209 -2.20 32.23 -23.76
C THR A 209 -1.00 32.78 -24.53
N THR A 210 -0.26 31.93 -25.25
CA THR A 210 0.92 32.32 -26.04
C THR A 210 0.58 32.76 -27.46
N VAL A 211 -0.68 32.62 -27.89
CA VAL A 211 -1.21 33.29 -29.09
C VAL A 211 -1.54 34.75 -28.75
N VAL A 212 -0.52 35.53 -28.41
CA VAL A 212 -0.54 36.96 -28.70
C VAL A 212 -0.39 37.06 -30.21
N GLU A 213 -1.28 37.78 -30.89
CA GLU A 213 -1.20 38.07 -32.33
C GLU A 213 0.20 38.54 -32.70
N SER A 214 1.06 37.61 -33.13
CA SER A 214 2.22 37.99 -33.92
C SER A 214 1.64 38.52 -35.22
N PRO A 215 1.95 39.76 -35.65
CA PRO A 215 1.54 40.21 -36.96
C PRO A 215 1.99 39.16 -37.97
N PRO A 216 1.12 38.75 -38.90
CA PRO A 216 1.42 37.70 -39.85
C PRO A 216 2.76 38.03 -40.51
N ALA A 217 3.67 37.05 -40.56
CA ALA A 217 4.98 37.26 -41.15
C ALA A 217 4.81 37.91 -42.54
N PRO A 218 5.65 38.90 -42.92
CA PRO A 218 5.40 39.77 -44.07
C PRO A 218 5.37 39.04 -45.43
N TRP A 219 5.78 37.78 -45.44
CA TRP A 219 5.74 36.88 -46.60
C TRP A 219 4.49 35.97 -46.63
N SER A 220 3.66 35.97 -45.59
CA SER A 220 2.44 35.16 -45.53
C SER A 220 1.30 35.80 -46.33
N ARG A 221 0.47 34.96 -46.96
CA ARG A 221 -0.70 35.42 -47.73
C ARG A 221 -1.71 36.21 -46.88
N ALA A 222 -1.75 35.95 -45.57
CA ALA A 222 -2.60 36.65 -44.62
C ALA A 222 -2.26 38.15 -44.47
N ALA A 223 -0.98 38.52 -44.65
CA ALA A 223 -0.55 39.93 -44.62
C ALA A 223 -0.95 40.73 -45.88
N ARG A 224 -1.35 40.06 -46.97
CA ARG A 224 -1.64 40.69 -48.27
C ARG A 224 -3.13 40.88 -48.58
N ASN A 225 -4.04 40.45 -47.70
CA ASN A 225 -5.48 40.61 -47.86
C ASN A 225 -6.12 41.10 -46.55
N THR A 226 -6.10 42.41 -46.34
CA THR A 226 -6.62 43.08 -45.13
C THR A 226 -8.15 43.07 -45.01
N PHE A 227 -8.89 42.53 -45.99
CA PHE A 227 -10.35 42.58 -46.05
C PHE A 227 -11.08 41.23 -45.88
N VAL A 228 -10.38 40.13 -45.57
CA VAL A 228 -11.01 38.81 -45.38
C VAL A 228 -10.87 38.27 -43.94
N ALA A 229 -10.34 39.08 -43.01
CA ALA A 229 -10.14 38.68 -41.61
C ALA A 229 -11.42 38.67 -40.76
N ALA A 230 -12.59 38.91 -41.34
CA ALA A 230 -13.87 38.92 -40.63
C ALA A 230 -14.84 37.87 -41.18
N THR A 231 -14.39 36.64 -41.44
CA THR A 231 -15.33 35.51 -41.51
C THR A 231 -14.67 34.20 -41.07
N VAL A 232 -15.12 33.76 -39.91
CA VAL A 232 -14.97 32.46 -39.24
C VAL A 232 -14.51 31.32 -40.15
N THR A 233 -13.38 30.68 -39.80
CA THR A 233 -13.01 29.35 -40.31
C THR A 233 -12.81 28.40 -39.13
N SER A 234 -13.84 27.60 -38.87
CA SER A 234 -13.73 26.31 -38.19
C SER A 234 -13.55 25.27 -39.29
N THR A 235 -12.30 24.91 -39.61
CA THR A 235 -12.03 23.65 -40.31
C THR A 235 -10.63 23.15 -39.97
N VAL A 236 -10.63 22.03 -39.24
CA VAL A 236 -9.51 21.15 -38.98
C VAL A 236 -9.00 20.59 -40.31
N ALA A 237 -7.77 20.92 -40.71
CA ALA A 237 -7.04 20.16 -41.71
C ALA A 237 -5.53 20.44 -41.65
N GLY A 238 -4.77 19.39 -41.30
CA GLY A 238 -3.44 19.13 -41.87
C GLY A 238 -2.26 19.92 -41.32
N THR A 239 -1.80 19.58 -40.11
CA THR A 239 -0.45 19.96 -39.67
C THR A 239 0.56 18.91 -40.16
N THR A 240 0.99 19.03 -41.40
CA THR A 240 2.31 18.54 -41.84
C THR A 240 3.23 19.75 -41.94
N ALA A 241 3.97 20.05 -40.87
CA ALA A 241 5.03 21.04 -40.88
C ALA A 241 6.16 20.60 -39.95
N THR A 242 7.22 20.04 -40.57
CA THR A 242 8.63 20.12 -40.15
C THR A 242 8.93 19.98 -38.65
N THR A 243 8.95 18.72 -38.20
CA THR A 243 9.61 18.27 -36.96
C THR A 243 11.12 18.17 -37.18
N ALA A 244 11.90 19.06 -36.57
CA ALA A 244 13.33 18.79 -36.37
C ALA A 244 13.98 19.45 -35.13
N ASN A 245 13.43 20.53 -34.54
CA ASN A 245 14.17 21.30 -33.51
C ASN A 245 13.41 21.65 -32.21
N THR A 246 12.42 20.87 -31.75
CA THR A 246 11.59 21.28 -30.57
C THR A 246 11.40 20.22 -29.47
N VAL A 247 12.11 19.08 -29.49
CA VAL A 247 11.97 18.07 -28.42
C VAL A 247 12.61 18.53 -27.09
N GLY A 248 13.68 19.32 -27.15
CA GLY A 248 14.37 19.85 -25.96
C GLY A 248 13.63 21.00 -25.25
N ASP A 249 12.78 21.72 -25.98
CA ASP A 249 12.06 22.89 -25.46
C ASP A 249 10.74 22.49 -24.77
N LEU A 250 10.01 21.51 -25.33
CA LEU A 250 8.83 20.92 -24.70
C LEU A 250 9.14 20.21 -23.36
N GLY A 251 10.32 19.62 -23.20
CA GLY A 251 10.71 18.96 -21.94
C GLY A 251 10.87 19.95 -20.78
N LYS A 252 11.46 21.12 -21.05
CA LYS A 252 11.55 22.22 -20.09
C LYS A 252 10.16 22.81 -19.81
N ASP A 253 9.32 22.88 -20.83
CA ASP A 253 7.95 23.38 -20.71
C ASP A 253 7.08 22.45 -19.84
N LEU A 254 7.14 21.12 -20.04
CA LEU A 254 6.35 20.17 -19.26
C LEU A 254 6.79 20.10 -17.79
N SER A 255 8.09 20.15 -17.52
CA SER A 255 8.61 20.21 -16.14
C SER A 255 8.12 21.49 -15.43
N SER A 256 8.14 22.63 -16.14
CA SER A 256 7.62 23.89 -15.62
C SER A 256 6.11 23.82 -15.38
N ILE A 257 5.34 23.26 -16.32
CA ILE A 257 3.88 23.09 -16.19
C ILE A 257 3.55 22.20 -14.99
N ARG A 258 4.27 21.08 -14.80
CA ARG A 258 4.07 20.20 -13.63
C ARG A 258 4.35 20.92 -12.31
N ALA A 259 5.46 21.66 -12.25
CA ALA A 259 5.80 22.44 -11.06
C ALA A 259 4.75 23.51 -10.77
N GLN A 260 4.27 24.21 -11.81
CA GLN A 260 3.22 25.22 -11.69
C GLN A 260 1.91 24.60 -11.17
N ILE A 261 1.44 23.50 -11.75
CA ILE A 261 0.21 22.82 -11.29
C ILE A 261 0.33 22.39 -9.84
N ALA A 262 1.47 21.82 -9.45
CA ALA A 262 1.70 21.39 -8.08
C ALA A 262 1.69 22.57 -7.11
N GLN A 263 2.36 23.68 -7.45
CA GLN A 263 2.37 24.91 -6.64
C GLN A 263 0.98 25.51 -6.52
N GLU A 264 0.25 25.65 -7.64
CA GLU A 264 -1.11 26.17 -7.65
C GLU A 264 -2.05 25.31 -6.78
N ALA A 265 -1.93 23.98 -6.86
CA ALA A 265 -2.74 23.06 -6.06
C ALA A 265 -2.46 23.19 -4.55
N VAL A 266 -1.19 23.33 -4.16
CA VAL A 266 -0.81 23.51 -2.74
C VAL A 266 -1.25 24.88 -2.21
N LEU A 267 -1.17 25.93 -3.03
CA LEU A 267 -1.64 27.26 -2.66
C LEU A 267 -3.17 27.36 -2.55
N ALA A 268 -3.90 26.53 -3.30
CA ALA A 268 -5.35 26.42 -3.24
C ALA A 268 -5.85 25.45 -2.15
N MET A 269 -4.94 24.87 -1.36
CA MET A 269 -5.26 23.82 -0.40
C MET A 269 -6.06 24.36 0.80
N ASN A 270 -7.14 23.66 1.15
CA ASN A 270 -7.98 23.91 2.31
C ASN A 270 -7.39 23.24 3.56
N TRP A 271 -6.49 23.95 4.25
CA TRP A 271 -5.82 23.40 5.43
C TRP A 271 -6.75 23.14 6.63
N GLU A 272 -7.91 23.81 6.71
CA GLU A 272 -8.93 23.51 7.72
C GLU A 272 -9.54 22.11 7.50
N PHE A 273 -9.83 21.75 6.25
CA PHE A 273 -10.28 20.41 5.90
C PHE A 273 -9.20 19.35 6.21
N VAL A 274 -7.94 19.64 5.90
CA VAL A 274 -6.80 18.76 6.22
C VAL A 274 -6.67 18.54 7.73
N LEU A 275 -6.80 19.60 8.53
CA LEU A 275 -6.81 19.51 9.99
C LEU A 275 -8.00 18.69 10.50
N GLN A 276 -9.19 18.83 9.90
CA GLN A 276 -10.34 18.01 10.25
C GLN A 276 -10.07 16.52 9.97
N GLN A 277 -9.45 16.20 8.83
CA GLN A 277 -9.07 14.82 8.50
C GLN A 277 -8.02 14.26 9.47
N TRP A 278 -7.06 15.09 9.89
CA TRP A 278 -6.06 14.73 10.91
C TRP A 278 -6.74 14.36 12.24
N ARG A 279 -7.60 15.24 12.77
CA ARG A 279 -8.32 14.99 14.03
C ARG A 279 -9.20 13.74 13.95
N GLN A 280 -9.85 13.50 12.81
CA GLN A 280 -10.62 12.28 12.58
C GLN A 280 -9.74 11.02 12.61
N ALA A 281 -8.56 11.07 11.99
CA ALA A 281 -7.60 9.98 12.04
C ALA A 281 -7.16 9.70 13.49
N GLU A 282 -6.74 10.72 14.23
CA GLU A 282 -6.31 10.56 15.63
C GLU A 282 -7.42 10.00 16.51
N SER A 283 -8.64 10.52 16.38
CA SER A 283 -9.80 10.01 17.10
C SER A 283 -10.11 8.55 16.74
N TYR A 284 -9.99 8.16 15.47
CA TYR A 284 -10.20 6.79 15.04
C TYR A 284 -9.14 5.84 15.60
N TYR A 285 -7.86 6.20 15.50
CA TYR A 285 -6.75 5.35 15.94
C TYR A 285 -6.63 5.23 17.46
N THR A 286 -7.16 6.20 18.21
CA THR A 286 -7.26 6.15 19.69
C THR A 286 -8.58 5.56 20.19
N SER A 287 -9.50 5.17 19.30
CA SER A 287 -10.81 4.65 19.72
C SER A 287 -10.73 3.24 20.30
N VAL A 288 -11.42 3.03 21.42
CA VAL A 288 -11.56 1.72 22.09
C VAL A 288 -12.27 0.70 21.18
N GLU A 289 -13.21 1.16 20.34
CA GLU A 289 -13.90 0.30 19.38
C GLU A 289 -12.94 -0.34 18.37
N ARG A 290 -11.96 0.43 17.89
CA ARG A 290 -10.93 -0.08 16.97
C ARG A 290 -10.07 -1.14 17.64
N GLU A 291 -9.62 -0.88 18.87
CA GLU A 291 -8.81 -1.83 19.63
C GLU A 291 -9.56 -3.15 19.88
N ASN A 292 -10.83 -3.05 20.29
CA ASN A 292 -11.70 -4.22 20.44
C ASN A 292 -11.85 -5.01 19.14
N LYS A 293 -12.04 -4.34 17.99
CA LYS A 293 -12.12 -4.99 16.68
C LYS A 293 -10.82 -5.71 16.32
N ILE A 294 -9.66 -5.13 16.64
CA ILE A 294 -8.34 -5.76 16.44
C ILE A 294 -8.21 -7.00 17.32
N CYS A 295 -8.53 -6.90 18.62
CA CYS A 295 -8.48 -8.02 19.55
C CYS A 295 -9.38 -9.17 19.10
N VAL A 296 -10.64 -8.90 18.78
CA VAL A 296 -11.59 -9.91 18.29
C VAL A 296 -11.10 -10.56 17.00
N HIS A 297 -10.61 -9.76 16.05
CA HIS A 297 -10.08 -10.30 14.79
C HIS A 297 -8.84 -11.17 15.03
N ARG A 298 -7.91 -10.74 15.87
CA ARG A 298 -6.70 -11.50 16.22
C ARG A 298 -7.06 -12.82 16.90
N THR A 299 -7.96 -12.81 17.88
CA THR A 299 -8.44 -14.04 18.54
C THR A 299 -9.11 -15.00 17.54
N LYS A 300 -9.87 -14.47 16.57
CA LYS A 300 -10.44 -15.29 15.50
C LYS A 300 -9.34 -15.94 14.65
N MET A 301 -8.33 -15.17 14.24
CA MET A 301 -7.19 -15.67 13.45
C MET A 301 -6.38 -16.73 14.21
N GLU A 302 -6.11 -16.50 15.50
CA GLU A 302 -5.44 -17.47 16.38
C GLU A 302 -6.24 -18.77 16.50
N ARG A 303 -7.56 -18.68 16.64
CA ARG A 303 -8.46 -19.84 16.66
C ARG A 303 -8.46 -20.60 15.33
N GLU A 304 -8.53 -19.90 14.20
CA GLU A 304 -8.48 -20.51 12.87
C GLU A 304 -7.14 -21.22 12.62
N ALA A 305 -6.02 -20.60 13.03
CA ALA A 305 -4.69 -21.19 12.95
C ALA A 305 -4.59 -22.47 13.81
N ALA A 306 -5.10 -22.44 15.04
CA ALA A 306 -5.14 -23.61 15.93
C ALA A 306 -5.98 -24.75 15.34
N LEU A 307 -7.17 -24.45 14.80
CA LEU A 307 -8.03 -25.43 14.13
C LEU A 307 -7.35 -26.04 12.90
N ALA A 308 -6.67 -25.22 12.09
CA ALA A 308 -5.92 -25.69 10.93
C ALA A 308 -4.70 -26.56 11.31
N ALA A 309 -4.05 -26.28 12.44
CA ALA A 309 -2.99 -27.14 12.97
C ALA A 309 -3.54 -28.50 13.45
N MET A 310 -4.66 -28.48 14.17
CA MET A 310 -5.33 -29.71 14.62
C MET A 310 -5.88 -30.57 13.47
N SER A 311 -6.38 -29.95 12.39
CA SER A 311 -6.82 -30.71 11.22
C SER A 311 -5.66 -31.47 10.56
N LYS A 312 -4.48 -30.85 10.45
CA LYS A 312 -3.27 -31.52 9.94
C LYS A 312 -2.81 -32.68 10.81
N LEU A 313 -2.96 -32.59 12.14
CA LEU A 313 -2.68 -33.69 13.06
C LEU A 313 -3.65 -34.86 12.85
N ARG A 314 -4.93 -34.57 12.64
CA ARG A 314 -5.93 -35.59 12.30
C ARG A 314 -5.60 -36.27 10.96
N ASP A 315 -5.26 -35.49 9.95
CA ASP A 315 -5.00 -36.00 8.60
C ASP A 315 -3.68 -36.79 8.51
N SER A 316 -2.75 -36.57 9.45
CA SER A 316 -1.50 -37.35 9.57
C SER A 316 -1.66 -38.67 10.33
N GLY A 317 -2.87 -39.02 10.77
CA GLY A 317 -3.16 -40.27 11.48
C GLY A 317 -2.65 -40.30 12.92
N ALA A 318 -2.25 -39.16 13.49
CA ALA A 318 -1.85 -39.06 14.88
C ALA A 318 -3.09 -39.16 15.80
N THR A 319 -3.26 -40.32 16.45
CA THR A 319 -4.26 -40.50 17.50
C THR A 319 -3.75 -39.90 18.81
N ILE A 320 -4.36 -38.80 19.25
CA ILE A 320 -4.14 -38.25 20.59
C ILE A 320 -4.99 -39.08 21.56
N LEU A 321 -4.37 -40.00 22.29
CA LEU A 321 -5.00 -40.68 23.41
C LEU A 321 -5.14 -39.67 24.55
N THR A 322 -6.39 -39.35 24.93
CA THR A 322 -6.74 -38.42 26.02
C THR A 322 -6.54 -39.07 27.39
N SER A 323 -5.34 -39.55 27.65
CA SER A 323 -4.89 -40.03 28.96
C SER A 323 -3.64 -39.22 29.32
N ASP A 324 -3.39 -38.96 30.61
CA ASP A 324 -2.39 -38.01 31.16
C ASP A 324 -0.90 -38.24 30.79
N THR A 325 -0.62 -38.96 29.71
CA THR A 325 0.71 -39.16 29.12
C THR A 325 0.59 -39.06 27.60
N VAL A 326 1.25 -38.06 27.00
CA VAL A 326 1.27 -37.87 25.55
C VAL A 326 2.33 -38.81 24.94
N GLU A 327 1.91 -40.00 24.50
CA GLU A 327 2.71 -40.85 23.60
C GLU A 327 2.31 -40.55 22.14
N ILE A 328 3.19 -39.89 21.40
CA ILE A 328 3.01 -39.67 19.95
C ILE A 328 3.43 -40.94 19.22
N THR A 329 2.47 -41.81 18.92
CA THR A 329 2.69 -42.95 18.03
C THR A 329 2.42 -42.52 16.58
N VAL A 330 3.50 -42.34 15.81
CA VAL A 330 3.42 -42.15 14.36
C VAL A 330 3.14 -43.51 13.73
N ALA A 331 1.92 -43.74 13.26
CA ALA A 331 1.56 -44.95 12.52
C ALA A 331 2.14 -44.90 11.10
N GLY A 332 3.41 -45.30 10.96
CA GLY A 332 4.07 -45.53 9.69
C GLY A 332 3.86 -46.96 9.20
N GLY A 333 3.31 -47.09 7.99
CA GLY A 333 3.07 -48.36 7.32
C GLY A 333 4.33 -49.20 7.04
N ASN A 334 4.09 -50.51 7.04
CA ASN A 334 4.94 -51.63 6.63
C ASN A 334 6.23 -51.30 5.87
N THR A 335 7.37 -51.63 6.47
CA THR A 335 8.42 -52.44 5.81
C THR A 335 9.19 -53.23 6.86
N ALA A 336 9.22 -54.55 6.66
CA ALA A 336 9.88 -55.51 7.53
C ALA A 336 11.39 -55.58 7.24
N ALA A 337 12.22 -55.52 8.29
CA ALA A 337 13.47 -56.29 8.38
C ALA A 337 14.08 -56.25 9.80
N LYS A 338 13.83 -57.34 10.55
CA LYS A 338 14.72 -58.10 11.46
C LYS A 338 15.88 -57.40 12.22
N LYS A 339 15.81 -57.57 13.57
CA LYS A 339 16.82 -58.08 14.55
C LYS A 339 18.21 -57.40 14.59
N ALA A 340 18.86 -57.10 15.72
CA ALA A 340 18.82 -57.56 17.12
C ALA A 340 19.43 -56.44 18.01
N SER A 341 18.86 -56.08 19.17
CA SER A 341 19.05 -56.66 20.51
C SER A 341 20.46 -56.54 21.12
N GLN A 342 20.62 -55.58 22.04
CA GLN A 342 21.28 -55.74 23.34
C GLN A 342 20.80 -54.56 24.23
N ASP A 343 19.76 -54.77 25.03
CA ASP A 343 19.81 -55.12 26.47
C ASP A 343 20.56 -54.10 27.34
N GLN A 344 19.79 -53.30 28.10
CA GLN A 344 19.81 -53.36 29.57
C GLN A 344 18.64 -52.59 30.21
N THR A 345 17.56 -53.35 30.42
CA THR A 345 16.79 -53.54 31.65
C THR A 345 17.09 -52.65 32.88
N VAL A 346 16.05 -51.87 33.28
CA VAL A 346 15.37 -51.84 34.61
C VAL A 346 16.20 -51.31 35.81
N SER A 347 15.76 -50.31 36.59
CA SER A 347 14.61 -50.43 37.51
C SER A 347 14.22 -49.09 38.18
N THR A 348 12.91 -48.80 38.14
CA THR A 348 12.00 -48.28 39.20
C THR A 348 12.52 -47.36 40.32
N GLN A 349 11.80 -46.25 40.54
CA GLN A 349 10.91 -46.15 41.71
C GLN A 349 9.84 -45.05 41.60
N THR A 350 8.81 -45.27 42.39
CA THR A 350 7.41 -44.88 42.26
C THR A 350 7.08 -43.62 43.07
N THR A 351 6.10 -42.87 42.56
CA THR A 351 5.13 -41.94 43.16
C THR A 351 5.17 -41.65 44.67
N GLN A 352 5.05 -40.36 45.02
CA GLN A 352 4.17 -39.92 46.11
C GLN A 352 3.58 -38.52 45.82
N GLU A 353 2.25 -38.48 45.67
CA GLU A 353 1.42 -37.28 45.84
C GLU A 353 1.26 -36.96 47.34
N ASN A 354 1.34 -35.69 47.71
CA ASN A 354 0.26 -35.01 48.44
C ASN A 354 0.44 -33.49 48.47
N GLY A 355 -0.67 -32.77 48.27
CA GLY A 355 -0.74 -31.32 48.05
C GLY A 355 -0.50 -30.45 49.30
N LYS A 356 -0.42 -29.12 49.15
CA LYS A 356 -1.56 -28.19 49.09
C LYS A 356 -1.02 -26.75 48.96
N GLU A 357 -1.76 -25.95 48.19
CA GLU A 357 -1.99 -24.50 48.36
C GLU A 357 -0.78 -23.57 48.60
N GLN A 358 -0.41 -22.80 47.58
CA GLN A 358 -0.75 -21.36 47.62
C GLN A 358 -0.76 -20.72 46.24
N LYS A 359 -1.88 -20.06 46.00
CA LYS A 359 -2.23 -19.20 44.89
C LYS A 359 -1.46 -17.89 45.08
N GLU A 360 -0.62 -17.50 44.13
CA GLU A 360 -0.35 -16.10 43.88
C GLU A 360 -0.47 -15.81 42.39
N GLU A 361 -1.50 -15.03 42.13
CA GLU A 361 -1.96 -14.47 40.88
C GLU A 361 -1.09 -13.25 40.61
N THR A 362 -0.36 -13.23 39.50
CA THR A 362 0.03 -11.95 38.90
C THR A 362 0.02 -12.07 37.39
N GLU A 363 -1.04 -11.52 36.83
CA GLU A 363 -1.11 -11.04 35.46
C GLU A 363 0.12 -10.19 35.14
N GLY A 364 0.91 -10.62 34.16
CA GLY A 364 2.08 -9.88 33.66
C GLY A 364 1.82 -9.38 32.25
N ALA A 365 1.35 -8.14 32.17
CA ALA A 365 0.98 -7.40 30.98
C ALA A 365 1.98 -7.50 29.83
N VAL A 366 1.45 -7.69 28.62
CA VAL A 366 2.10 -7.29 27.37
C VAL A 366 2.06 -5.75 27.33
N GLY A 367 3.08 -5.14 27.91
CA GLY A 367 3.31 -3.70 27.89
C GLY A 367 4.77 -3.43 27.55
N ALA A 368 5.02 -3.02 26.32
CA ALA A 368 6.29 -2.45 25.91
C ALA A 368 6.51 -1.14 26.69
N ALA A 369 7.63 -1.06 27.41
CA ALA A 369 8.30 0.19 27.67
C ALA A 369 9.57 0.19 26.81
N ASP A 370 9.53 0.96 25.73
CA ASP A 370 10.71 1.34 24.93
C ASP A 370 11.74 1.98 25.86
N GLN A 371 12.83 1.26 26.11
CA GLN A 371 14.10 1.86 26.50
C GLN A 371 15.11 1.50 25.42
N ASP A 372 15.79 2.52 24.91
CA ASP A 372 16.78 2.36 23.85
C ASP A 372 17.84 1.30 24.22
N PRO A 373 18.27 0.46 23.26
CA PRO A 373 19.31 -0.53 23.51
C PRO A 373 20.60 0.15 23.96
N HIS A 374 21.30 -0.45 24.92
CA HIS A 374 22.58 0.08 25.37
C HIS A 374 23.60 -0.01 24.23
N CYS A 375 24.09 1.15 23.77
CA CYS A 375 24.92 1.30 22.60
C CYS A 375 26.37 1.59 22.99
N VAL A 376 27.32 0.79 22.49
CA VAL A 376 28.76 1.00 22.68
C VAL A 376 29.47 0.90 21.34
N GLN A 377 30.34 1.86 21.03
CA GLN A 377 31.26 1.74 19.91
C GLN A 377 32.56 1.06 20.38
N LEU A 378 32.95 -0.02 19.71
CA LEU A 378 34.20 -0.74 19.96
C LEU A 378 35.37 -0.05 19.26
N GLU A 379 36.60 -0.37 19.69
CA GLU A 379 37.83 0.23 19.15
C GLU A 379 38.05 -0.01 17.64
N ASP A 380 37.46 -1.08 17.10
CA ASP A 380 37.50 -1.43 15.68
C ASP A 380 36.46 -0.66 14.84
N GLY A 381 35.69 0.23 15.46
CA GLY A 381 34.63 1.01 14.82
C GLY A 381 33.27 0.30 14.74
N THR A 382 33.16 -0.94 15.24
CA THR A 382 31.91 -1.70 15.30
C THR A 382 30.97 -1.12 16.37
N TRP A 383 29.71 -0.93 16.02
CA TRP A 383 28.66 -0.56 16.97
C TRP A 383 28.02 -1.81 17.57
N GLN A 384 28.01 -1.90 18.89
CA GLN A 384 27.34 -2.96 19.64
C GLN A 384 26.09 -2.43 20.34
N TYR A 385 24.96 -3.08 20.09
CA TYR A 385 23.66 -2.81 20.70
C TYR A 385 23.29 -4.01 21.59
N THR A 386 23.22 -3.79 22.90
CA THR A 386 22.80 -4.82 23.87
C THR A 386 21.37 -4.56 24.30
N TYR A 387 20.51 -5.57 24.15
CA TYR A 387 19.09 -5.49 24.50
C TYR A 387 18.85 -6.14 25.87
N GLN A 388 17.79 -5.73 26.58
CA GLN A 388 17.47 -6.25 27.92
C GLN A 388 17.19 -7.76 27.94
N ASN A 389 16.76 -8.33 26.82
CA ASN A 389 16.55 -9.77 26.66
C ASN A 389 17.86 -10.57 26.45
N GLY A 390 19.02 -9.93 26.58
CA GLY A 390 20.34 -10.53 26.38
C GLY A 390 20.74 -10.71 24.92
N ALA A 391 19.91 -10.29 23.95
CA ALA A 391 20.30 -10.27 22.55
C ALA A 391 21.36 -9.19 22.31
N VAL A 392 22.23 -9.43 21.34
CA VAL A 392 23.28 -8.47 20.94
C VAL A 392 23.26 -8.30 19.43
N THR A 393 23.21 -7.05 18.96
CA THR A 393 23.40 -6.70 17.55
C THR A 393 24.74 -6.01 17.38
N LEU A 394 25.55 -6.45 16.42
CA LEU A 394 26.81 -5.83 16.03
C LEU A 394 26.67 -5.26 14.63
N LEU A 395 26.94 -3.97 14.45
CA LEU A 395 27.01 -3.30 13.15
C LEU A 395 28.47 -2.94 12.88
N ARG A 396 29.09 -3.65 11.94
CA ARG A 396 30.48 -3.44 11.55
C ARG A 396 30.61 -2.26 10.57
N PRO A 397 31.79 -1.63 10.46
CA PRO A 397 32.04 -0.54 9.51
C PRO A 397 31.85 -0.90 8.04
N ASP A 398 32.00 -2.18 7.70
CA ASP A 398 31.79 -2.72 6.35
C ASP A 398 30.30 -2.82 5.96
N GLY A 399 29.38 -2.51 6.88
CA GLY A 399 27.94 -2.61 6.69
C GLY A 399 27.34 -3.96 7.12
N THR A 400 28.17 -4.92 7.54
CA THR A 400 27.72 -6.23 8.02
C THR A 400 27.00 -6.10 9.37
N ARG A 401 25.83 -6.74 9.50
CA ARG A 401 25.03 -6.78 10.74
C ARG A 401 24.98 -8.19 11.29
N VAL A 402 25.42 -8.38 12.54
CA VAL A 402 25.38 -9.68 13.23
C VAL A 402 24.42 -9.61 14.40
N PHE A 403 23.36 -10.41 14.37
CA PHE A 403 22.39 -10.58 15.45
C PHE A 403 22.70 -11.87 16.18
N LYS A 404 23.05 -11.77 17.46
CA LYS A 404 23.31 -12.93 18.33
C LYS A 404 22.13 -13.11 19.28
N LYS A 405 21.47 -14.26 19.17
CA LYS A 405 20.46 -14.75 20.10
C LYS A 405 20.93 -16.08 20.67
N SER A 406 20.44 -16.46 21.86
CA SER A 406 20.84 -17.68 22.59
C SER A 406 20.84 -18.97 21.75
N GLU A 407 20.03 -19.04 20.69
CA GLU A 407 19.84 -20.24 19.88
C GLU A 407 20.13 -20.03 18.38
N LEU A 408 20.58 -18.84 17.98
CA LEU A 408 20.76 -18.50 16.57
C LEU A 408 21.64 -17.25 16.40
N ASN A 409 22.64 -17.35 15.53
CA ASN A 409 23.35 -16.19 15.01
C ASN A 409 22.86 -15.90 13.59
N ILE A 410 22.51 -14.64 13.32
CA ILE A 410 22.10 -14.18 11.99
C ILE A 410 23.11 -13.12 11.53
N THR A 411 23.77 -13.35 10.41
CA THR A 411 24.68 -12.38 9.80
C THR A 411 24.10 -11.91 8.48
N ILE A 412 23.82 -10.61 8.37
CA ILE A 412 23.42 -9.95 7.13
C ILE A 412 24.65 -9.23 6.59
N PHE A 413 25.13 -9.66 5.43
CA PHE A 413 26.30 -9.07 4.78
C PHE A 413 25.90 -7.82 3.98
N ALA A 414 26.88 -6.96 3.69
CA ALA A 414 26.67 -5.74 2.93
C ALA A 414 26.18 -5.98 1.49
N ASP A 415 26.45 -7.16 0.92
CA ASP A 415 25.97 -7.57 -0.39
C ASP A 415 24.47 -7.94 -0.39
N GLY A 416 23.84 -8.07 0.78
CA GLY A 416 22.44 -8.46 0.95
C GLY A 416 22.23 -9.95 1.22
N SER A 417 23.28 -10.77 1.21
CA SER A 417 23.19 -12.18 1.61
C SER A 417 22.98 -12.31 3.11
N THR A 418 22.27 -13.37 3.52
CA THR A 418 21.93 -13.63 4.93
C THR A 418 22.37 -15.03 5.33
N LEU A 419 23.20 -15.13 6.36
CA LEU A 419 23.67 -16.37 6.95
C LEU A 419 22.99 -16.60 8.31
N TYR A 420 22.40 -17.78 8.47
CA TYR A 420 21.83 -18.28 9.72
C TYR A 420 22.74 -19.38 10.24
N GLU A 421 23.24 -19.26 11.47
CA GLU A 421 24.10 -20.26 12.12
C GLU A 421 23.45 -20.75 13.42
N TYR A 422 23.24 -22.06 13.50
CA TYR A 422 22.60 -22.72 14.62
C TYR A 422 23.65 -23.38 15.54
N PRO A 423 23.36 -23.55 16.85
CA PRO A 423 24.27 -24.17 17.80
C PRO A 423 24.66 -25.63 17.47
N ASN A 424 23.86 -26.31 16.66
CA ASN A 424 24.09 -27.69 16.23
C ASN A 424 25.06 -27.80 15.02
N ASN A 425 25.84 -26.76 14.72
CA ASN A 425 26.73 -26.65 13.56
C ASN A 425 26.02 -26.72 12.20
N THR A 426 24.70 -26.56 12.15
CA THR A 426 23.99 -26.35 10.88
C THR A 426 23.99 -24.86 10.52
N SER A 427 24.04 -24.56 9.23
CA SER A 427 23.92 -23.19 8.73
C SER A 427 23.13 -23.10 7.44
N ILE A 428 22.50 -21.95 7.22
CA ILE A 428 21.74 -21.65 6.01
C ILE A 428 22.25 -20.32 5.46
N LEU A 429 22.77 -20.32 4.24
CA LEU A 429 23.18 -19.11 3.53
C LEU A 429 22.21 -18.82 2.39
N ASP A 430 21.47 -17.73 2.53
CA ASP A 430 20.59 -17.16 1.51
C ASP A 430 21.38 -16.13 0.70
N ARG A 431 21.72 -16.48 -0.54
CA ARG A 431 22.47 -15.62 -1.45
C ARG A 431 21.55 -14.71 -2.26
N VAL A 432 22.07 -13.58 -2.72
CA VAL A 432 21.32 -12.59 -3.52
C VAL A 432 20.89 -13.08 -4.91
N ASP A 433 21.55 -14.11 -5.44
CA ASP A 433 21.15 -14.77 -6.69
C ASP A 433 19.84 -15.57 -6.54
N GLY A 434 19.40 -15.86 -5.30
CA GLY A 434 18.22 -16.68 -5.00
C GLY A 434 18.56 -18.16 -4.76
N VAL A 435 19.83 -18.49 -4.52
CA VAL A 435 20.27 -19.82 -4.10
C VAL A 435 20.36 -19.86 -2.58
N ARG A 436 19.76 -20.89 -1.98
CA ARG A 436 19.90 -21.24 -0.56
C ARG A 436 20.89 -22.38 -0.44
N VAL A 437 21.93 -22.19 0.38
CA VAL A 437 22.91 -23.23 0.70
C VAL A 437 22.74 -23.64 2.15
N THR A 438 22.29 -24.87 2.37
CA THR A 438 22.18 -25.47 3.69
C THR A 438 23.41 -26.33 3.95
N THR A 439 24.16 -26.02 5.01
CA THR A 439 25.24 -26.88 5.53
C THR A 439 24.72 -27.62 6.75
N PHE A 440 24.76 -28.95 6.71
CA PHE A 440 24.34 -29.80 7.82
C PHE A 440 25.48 -29.99 8.83
N ALA A 441 25.14 -30.50 10.02
CA ALA A 441 26.08 -30.70 11.12
C ALA A 441 27.26 -31.64 10.78
N ASP A 442 27.06 -32.52 9.80
CA ASP A 442 28.08 -33.43 9.26
C ASP A 442 28.99 -32.78 8.20
N GLY A 443 28.78 -31.50 7.90
CA GLY A 443 29.52 -30.73 6.89
C GLY A 443 29.00 -30.91 5.47
N THR A 444 27.98 -31.75 5.24
CA THR A 444 27.38 -31.89 3.91
C THR A 444 26.63 -30.62 3.51
N LYS A 445 26.65 -30.31 2.22
CA LYS A 445 26.04 -29.10 1.67
C LYS A 445 24.95 -29.45 0.66
N LYS A 446 23.82 -28.76 0.76
CA LYS A 446 22.73 -28.85 -0.21
C LYS A 446 22.40 -27.45 -0.72
N GLU A 447 22.45 -27.29 -2.04
CA GLU A 447 22.07 -26.05 -2.71
C GLU A 447 20.68 -26.21 -3.34
N GLU A 448 19.81 -25.23 -3.09
CA GLU A 448 18.44 -25.19 -3.62
C GLU A 448 18.15 -23.79 -4.18
N LEU A 449 17.53 -23.73 -5.37
CA LEU A 449 16.98 -22.48 -5.90
C LEU A 449 15.65 -22.19 -5.20
N TYR A 450 15.56 -21.06 -4.51
CA TYR A 450 14.33 -20.59 -3.88
C TYR A 450 13.88 -19.28 -4.53
N LYS A 451 13.33 -19.38 -5.74
CA LYS A 451 12.59 -18.30 -6.41
C LYS A 451 11.32 -18.82 -7.04
#